data_AF-A0A1Y2H681-F1
#
_entry.id   AF-A0A1Y2H681-F1
#
_cell.length_a   1.000
_cell.length_b   1.000
_cell.length_c   1.000
_cell.angle_alpha   90.00
_cell.angle_beta   90.00
_cell.angle_gamma   90.00
#
_symmetry.space_group_name_H-M   'P 1'
#
loop_
_entity.id
_entity.type
_entity.pdbx_description
1 polymer ?
#
loop_
_entity_poly.entity_id
_entity_poly.type
_entity_poly.pdbx_seq_one_letter_code
_entity_poly.pdbx_strand_id
1 'polypeptide(L)'
;YAFDLTGKGVHVYVLDSGIVATHPEFAGRANLAYQVQSARLYGHGSHVAGLIGGLQVGVAKEATVHGVRVLGCDDTSNSDVVEAIDWVVRNAQRPAVINMSLGPRPQPNGQYQRVRSIDDAIARAIAANIPVIVAAGNDNLNACSGSPAGSPGAIVVGATSPNDTRAAFSNFGPCLTLFAPGDGIVSASNRPGPNGAAVGGYATFRGTSQAAPLVAGVVAQMLQANPELKPADIAAQLRSLASPDVVGDPRGSPN
;
A
#
# COMPACT_ATOMS: atom_id res chain seq x y z
N TYR A 1 1.22 -5.96 -20.11
CA TYR A 1 0.20 -5.99 -19.06
C TYR A 1 -1.16 -6.08 -19.75
N ALA A 2 -1.87 -7.20 -19.58
CA ALA A 2 -3.24 -7.38 -20.06
C ALA A 2 -4.18 -7.38 -18.84
N PHE A 3 -5.31 -6.69 -18.93
CA PHE A 3 -6.26 -6.54 -17.84
C PHE A 3 -7.68 -6.45 -18.39
N ASP A 4 -8.60 -7.22 -17.81
CA ASP A 4 -10.04 -7.18 -18.14
C ASP A 4 -10.84 -6.33 -17.15
N LEU A 5 -10.26 -6.08 -15.97
CA LEU A 5 -10.82 -5.27 -14.91
C LEU A 5 -9.89 -4.09 -14.61
N THR A 6 -10.48 -2.94 -14.32
CA THR A 6 -9.81 -1.65 -14.19
C THR A 6 -9.95 -1.05 -12.79
N GLY A 7 -10.65 -1.73 -11.87
CA GLY A 7 -11.03 -1.19 -10.56
C GLY A 7 -12.12 -0.11 -10.64
N LYS A 8 -12.86 -0.03 -11.77
CA LYS A 8 -13.93 0.94 -11.95
C LYS A 8 -14.98 0.83 -10.85
N GLY A 9 -15.35 1.97 -10.26
CA GLY A 9 -16.32 2.05 -9.17
C GLY A 9 -15.76 1.69 -7.78
N VAL A 10 -14.46 1.38 -7.68
CA VAL A 10 -13.80 1.08 -6.40
C VAL A 10 -13.01 2.28 -5.90
N HIS A 11 -13.04 2.49 -4.59
CA HIS A 11 -12.35 3.58 -3.90
C HIS A 11 -11.14 3.06 -3.13
N VAL A 12 -9.95 3.60 -3.40
CA VAL A 12 -8.72 3.19 -2.71
C VAL A 12 -8.17 4.35 -1.89
N TYR A 13 -8.11 4.17 -0.56
CA TYR A 13 -7.64 5.13 0.41
C TYR A 13 -6.16 4.90 0.71
N VAL A 14 -5.33 5.84 0.28
CA VAL A 14 -3.86 5.80 0.41
C VAL A 14 -3.46 6.55 1.68
N LEU A 15 -3.23 5.82 2.77
CA LEU A 15 -2.72 6.37 4.03
C LEU A 15 -1.21 6.56 3.91
N ASP A 16 -0.79 7.78 3.60
CA ASP A 16 0.61 8.10 3.26
C ASP A 16 0.92 9.59 3.47
N SER A 17 1.88 10.15 2.74
CA SER A 17 2.29 11.56 2.77
C SER A 17 1.34 12.53 2.07
N GLY A 18 0.16 12.05 1.65
CA GLY A 18 -0.76 12.75 0.75
C GLY A 18 -0.43 12.55 -0.73
N ILE A 19 -1.31 13.05 -1.60
CA ILE A 19 -1.24 12.87 -3.05
C ILE A 19 -1.31 14.21 -3.80
N VAL A 20 -0.63 14.29 -4.94
CA VAL A 20 -0.85 15.37 -5.91
C VAL A 20 -1.95 14.92 -6.86
N ALA A 21 -3.20 15.17 -6.45
CA ALA A 21 -4.41 14.78 -7.16
C ALA A 21 -4.47 15.30 -8.61
N THR A 22 -3.82 16.42 -8.88
CA THR A 22 -3.75 17.05 -10.22
C THR A 22 -2.73 16.39 -11.15
N HIS A 23 -2.01 15.35 -10.71
CA HIS A 23 -1.07 14.65 -11.57
C HIS A 23 -1.80 13.99 -12.77
N PRO A 24 -1.28 14.10 -14.02
CA PRO A 24 -1.95 13.58 -15.21
C PRO A 24 -2.31 12.09 -15.15
N GLU A 25 -1.51 11.26 -14.47
CA GLU A 25 -1.82 9.84 -14.22
C GLU A 25 -3.20 9.59 -13.60
N PHE A 26 -3.76 10.55 -12.86
CA PHE A 26 -5.06 10.36 -12.22
C PHE A 26 -6.24 10.81 -13.08
N ALA A 27 -6.03 11.70 -14.06
CA ALA A 27 -7.09 12.22 -14.94
C ALA A 27 -8.39 12.60 -14.20
N GLY A 28 -8.26 13.27 -13.06
CA GLY A 28 -9.40 13.69 -12.23
C GLY A 28 -9.99 12.62 -11.29
N ARG A 29 -9.47 11.39 -11.30
CA ARG A 29 -9.93 10.28 -10.42
C ARG A 29 -9.23 10.26 -9.05
N ALA A 30 -8.54 11.33 -8.68
CA ALA A 30 -7.87 11.42 -7.40
C ALA A 30 -8.20 12.70 -6.67
N ASN A 31 -8.24 12.64 -5.34
CA ASN A 31 -8.43 13.80 -4.46
C ASN A 31 -7.72 13.57 -3.11
N LEU A 32 -7.36 14.66 -2.42
CA LEU A 32 -6.98 14.59 -1.01
C LEU A 32 -8.26 14.55 -0.17
N ALA A 33 -8.55 13.40 0.44
CA ALA A 33 -9.81 13.15 1.15
C ALA A 33 -9.74 13.54 2.63
N TYR A 34 -8.58 13.39 3.25
CA TYR A 34 -8.37 13.72 4.66
C TYR A 34 -6.91 14.02 4.95
N GLN A 35 -6.66 14.83 5.97
CA GLN A 35 -5.31 15.13 6.46
C GLN A 35 -5.32 15.25 7.98
N VAL A 36 -4.49 14.44 8.63
CA VAL A 36 -4.20 14.57 10.07
C VAL A 36 -3.10 15.62 10.29
N GLN A 37 -2.22 15.80 9.31
CA GLN A 37 -1.09 16.71 9.38
C GLN A 37 -1.01 17.68 8.18
N SER A 38 -0.40 18.85 8.42
CA SER A 38 -0.26 19.95 7.45
C SER A 38 1.16 20.15 6.90
N ALA A 39 2.10 19.23 7.17
CA ALA A 39 3.52 19.35 6.80
C ALA A 39 3.78 19.47 5.27
N ARG A 40 5.03 19.46 4.80
CA ARG A 40 5.34 19.49 3.35
C ARG A 40 5.15 18.12 2.68
N LEU A 41 4.67 18.10 1.44
CA LEU A 41 4.48 16.85 0.66
C LEU A 41 5.85 16.23 0.30
N TYR A 42 6.01 14.93 0.54
CA TYR A 42 7.27 14.18 0.34
C TYR A 42 7.31 13.38 -0.98
N GLY A 43 6.16 13.27 -1.66
CA GLY A 43 5.97 12.64 -2.97
C GLY A 43 5.72 11.14 -2.96
N HIS A 44 6.07 10.46 -1.87
CA HIS A 44 5.88 9.03 -1.68
C HIS A 44 4.42 8.61 -1.91
N GLY A 45 3.46 9.30 -1.28
CA GLY A 45 2.04 8.98 -1.44
C GLY A 45 1.51 9.14 -2.87
N SER A 46 2.07 10.07 -3.67
CA SER A 46 1.71 10.18 -5.10
C SER A 46 2.26 9.00 -5.92
N HIS A 47 3.44 8.51 -5.56
CA HIS A 47 4.07 7.34 -6.18
C HIS A 47 3.27 6.07 -5.87
N VAL A 48 2.90 5.87 -4.61
CA VAL A 48 2.03 4.79 -4.16
C VAL A 48 0.66 4.87 -4.86
N ALA A 49 0.02 6.04 -4.86
CA ALA A 49 -1.27 6.25 -5.51
C ALA A 49 -1.21 5.97 -7.03
N GLY A 50 -0.12 6.34 -7.70
CA GLY A 50 0.09 6.08 -9.12
C GLY A 50 0.13 4.58 -9.44
N LEU A 51 0.78 3.77 -8.60
CA LEU A 51 0.85 2.31 -8.77
C LEU A 51 -0.50 1.63 -8.59
N ILE A 52 -1.40 2.25 -7.82
CA ILE A 52 -2.77 1.79 -7.67
C ILE A 52 -3.59 2.17 -8.90
N GLY A 53 -3.73 3.47 -9.17
CA GLY A 53 -4.77 4.01 -10.07
C GLY A 53 -4.29 4.88 -11.22
N GLY A 54 -2.99 4.94 -11.47
CA GLY A 54 -2.41 5.70 -12.58
C GLY A 54 -2.77 5.14 -13.96
N LEU A 55 -3.03 6.01 -14.94
CA LEU A 55 -3.36 5.63 -16.31
C LEU A 55 -2.27 4.76 -16.95
N GLN A 56 -0.99 5.10 -16.78
CA GLN A 56 0.12 4.37 -17.38
C GLN A 56 0.70 3.35 -16.42
N VAL A 57 0.98 3.74 -15.17
CA VAL A 57 1.73 2.92 -14.21
C VAL A 57 0.86 2.13 -13.23
N GLY A 58 -0.44 2.43 -13.19
CA GLY A 58 -1.37 1.79 -12.24
C GLY A 58 -1.90 0.44 -12.68
N VAL A 59 -2.22 -0.40 -11.70
CA VAL A 59 -2.89 -1.69 -11.88
C VAL A 59 -4.40 -1.49 -12.12
N ALA A 60 -5.07 -0.72 -11.26
CA ALA A 60 -6.50 -0.43 -11.32
C ALA A 60 -6.77 0.94 -11.96
N LYS A 61 -6.60 1.01 -13.28
CA LYS A 61 -6.57 2.24 -14.09
C LYS A 61 -7.84 3.10 -14.09
N GLU A 62 -8.97 2.61 -13.57
CA GLU A 62 -10.22 3.38 -13.42
C GLU A 62 -10.71 3.46 -11.97
N ALA A 63 -9.92 3.00 -10.99
CA ALA A 63 -10.22 3.22 -9.58
C ALA A 63 -10.18 4.71 -9.21
N THR A 64 -10.95 5.09 -8.20
CA THR A 64 -10.86 6.43 -7.57
C THR A 64 -9.91 6.37 -6.39
N VAL A 65 -8.89 7.23 -6.38
CA VAL A 65 -7.83 7.21 -5.37
C VAL A 65 -7.95 8.39 -4.41
N HIS A 66 -8.15 8.09 -3.14
CA HIS A 66 -8.31 9.04 -2.07
C HIS A 66 -7.01 9.14 -1.26
N GLY A 67 -6.34 10.28 -1.30
CA GLY A 67 -5.20 10.54 -0.44
C GLY A 67 -5.67 10.78 1.00
N VAL A 68 -5.13 10.01 1.94
CA VAL A 68 -5.33 10.22 3.37
C VAL A 68 -3.96 10.53 3.97
N ARG A 69 -3.76 11.78 4.34
CA ARG A 69 -2.45 12.25 4.73
C ARG A 69 -2.20 12.03 6.23
N VAL A 70 -1.28 11.12 6.52
CA VAL A 70 -0.83 10.76 7.89
C VAL A 70 0.67 10.90 8.10
N LEU A 71 1.44 11.06 7.02
CA LEU A 71 2.88 11.26 7.08
C LEU A 71 3.25 12.71 6.72
N GLY A 72 4.06 13.33 7.58
CA GLY A 72 4.86 14.51 7.26
C GLY A 72 6.24 14.16 6.70
N CYS A 73 7.12 15.16 6.56
CA CYS A 73 8.53 14.90 6.19
C CYS A 73 9.28 14.12 7.27
N ASP A 74 8.95 14.35 8.55
CA ASP A 74 9.71 13.79 9.68
C ASP A 74 8.85 13.29 10.85
N ASP A 75 7.54 13.53 10.85
CA ASP A 75 6.67 13.19 12.00
C ASP A 75 5.44 12.40 11.58
N THR A 76 5.22 11.26 12.22
CA THR A 76 3.92 10.58 12.29
C THR A 76 3.79 9.94 13.66
N SER A 77 2.63 10.08 14.28
CA SER A 77 2.35 9.40 15.55
C SER A 77 1.49 8.17 15.30
N ASN A 78 1.61 7.16 16.17
CA ASN A 78 0.71 6.00 16.12
C ASN A 78 -0.76 6.42 16.27
N SER A 79 -1.04 7.49 17.02
CA SER A 79 -2.39 8.07 17.13
C SER A 79 -2.91 8.63 15.80
N ASP A 80 -2.06 9.29 15.02
CA ASP A 80 -2.47 9.85 13.71
C ASP A 80 -2.84 8.73 12.74
N VAL A 81 -2.07 7.64 12.75
CA VAL A 81 -2.36 6.45 11.93
C VAL A 81 -3.70 5.83 12.33
N VAL A 82 -3.96 5.69 13.64
CA VAL A 82 -5.23 5.17 14.15
C VAL A 82 -6.40 6.07 13.78
N GLU A 83 -6.26 7.39 13.98
CA GLU A 83 -7.29 8.37 13.64
C GLU A 83 -7.65 8.32 12.15
N ALA A 84 -6.66 8.20 11.28
CA ALA A 84 -6.89 8.12 9.84
C ALA A 84 -7.58 6.83 9.41
N ILE A 85 -7.20 5.67 10.00
CA ILE A 85 -7.92 4.42 9.74
C ILE A 85 -9.38 4.57 10.18
N ASP A 86 -9.62 5.07 11.39
CA ASP A 86 -10.98 5.27 11.91
C ASP A 86 -11.77 6.34 11.12
N TRP A 87 -11.09 7.31 10.52
CA TRP A 87 -11.71 8.25 9.59
C TRP A 87 -12.17 7.53 8.32
N VAL A 88 -11.33 6.68 7.71
CA VAL A 88 -11.73 5.91 6.52
C VAL A 88 -12.89 4.96 6.86
N VAL A 89 -12.84 4.27 7.99
CA VAL A 89 -13.94 3.38 8.43
C VAL A 89 -15.28 4.10 8.48
N ARG A 90 -15.31 5.35 8.95
CA ARG A 90 -16.54 6.15 9.08
C ARG A 90 -16.99 6.83 7.78
N ASN A 91 -16.07 7.16 6.89
CA ASN A 91 -16.34 8.08 5.76
C ASN A 91 -16.14 7.45 4.38
N ALA A 92 -15.66 6.21 4.30
CA ALA A 92 -15.35 5.59 3.02
C ALA A 92 -16.59 5.41 2.13
N GLN A 93 -16.46 5.81 0.88
CA GLN A 93 -17.35 5.34 -0.19
C GLN A 93 -16.98 3.89 -0.53
N ARG A 94 -17.98 3.05 -0.76
CA ARG A 94 -17.81 1.60 -0.93
C ARG A 94 -18.08 1.16 -2.38
N PRO A 95 -17.42 0.10 -2.88
CA PRO A 95 -16.41 -0.72 -2.20
C PRO A 95 -15.08 0.03 -1.98
N ALA A 96 -14.43 -0.25 -0.85
CA ALA A 96 -13.27 0.50 -0.36
C ALA A 96 -12.07 -0.42 -0.11
N VAL A 97 -10.86 0.10 -0.32
CA VAL A 97 -9.58 -0.53 0.04
C VAL A 97 -8.73 0.47 0.81
N ILE A 98 -8.05 0.04 1.86
CA ILE A 98 -7.01 0.84 2.52
C ILE A 98 -5.64 0.33 2.09
N ASN A 99 -4.79 1.22 1.59
CA ASN A 99 -3.36 0.93 1.38
C ASN A 99 -2.53 1.74 2.38
N MET A 100 -1.68 1.04 3.14
CA MET A 100 -0.76 1.61 4.12
C MET A 100 0.68 1.24 3.75
N SER A 101 1.32 2.11 2.96
CA SER A 101 2.73 1.97 2.58
C SER A 101 3.65 2.62 3.63
N LEU A 102 3.37 2.35 4.90
CA LEU A 102 4.04 2.90 6.09
C LEU A 102 4.30 1.79 7.11
N GLY A 103 5.22 2.04 8.03
CA GLY A 103 5.57 1.08 9.07
C GLY A 103 6.48 1.67 10.13
N PRO A 104 6.73 0.93 11.21
CA PRO A 104 7.57 1.38 12.29
C PRO A 104 9.03 1.32 11.85
N ARG A 105 9.88 2.13 12.50
CA ARG A 105 11.33 1.91 12.42
C ARG A 105 11.73 0.86 13.46
N PRO A 106 12.77 0.04 13.21
CA PRO A 106 13.32 -0.84 14.24
C PRO A 106 13.77 -0.02 15.46
N GLN A 107 13.56 -0.58 16.64
CA GLN A 107 14.10 -0.05 17.89
C GLN A 107 15.63 -0.20 17.92
N PRO A 108 16.35 0.45 18.86
CA PRO A 108 17.81 0.31 18.99
C PRO A 108 18.31 -1.14 19.17
N ASN A 109 17.45 -2.06 19.62
CA ASN A 109 17.74 -3.49 19.73
C ASN A 109 17.61 -4.27 18.41
N GLY A 110 17.33 -3.58 17.30
CA GLY A 110 17.18 -4.18 15.97
C GLY A 110 15.86 -4.91 15.74
N GLN A 111 14.85 -4.72 16.60
CA GLN A 111 13.54 -5.35 16.46
C GLN A 111 12.43 -4.32 16.33
N TYR A 112 11.32 -4.71 15.73
CA TYR A 112 10.10 -3.92 15.80
C TYR A 112 9.37 -4.13 17.13
N GLN A 113 8.45 -3.21 17.40
CA GLN A 113 7.49 -3.35 18.48
C GLN A 113 6.08 -3.32 17.90
N ARG A 114 5.25 -4.24 18.38
CA ARG A 114 3.81 -4.25 18.09
C ARG A 114 3.11 -3.10 18.77
N VAL A 115 2.21 -2.46 18.04
CA VAL A 115 1.43 -1.30 18.50
C VAL A 115 -0.04 -1.70 18.52
N ARG A 116 -0.53 -2.07 19.70
CA ARG A 116 -1.90 -2.60 19.87
C ARG A 116 -2.98 -1.67 19.30
N SER A 117 -2.84 -0.35 19.45
CA SER A 117 -3.82 0.59 18.94
C SER A 117 -3.94 0.57 17.41
N ILE A 118 -2.85 0.34 16.69
CA ILE A 118 -2.84 0.16 15.23
C ILE A 118 -3.51 -1.17 14.87
N ASP A 119 -3.16 -2.25 15.57
CA ASP A 119 -3.77 -3.57 15.35
C ASP A 119 -5.30 -3.52 15.53
N ASP A 120 -5.77 -2.87 16.60
CA ASP A 120 -7.19 -2.70 16.90
C ASP A 120 -7.90 -1.84 15.83
N ALA A 121 -7.23 -0.82 15.28
CA ALA A 121 -7.78 0.02 14.21
C ALA A 121 -7.92 -0.76 12.89
N ILE A 122 -6.92 -1.57 12.56
CA ILE A 122 -6.98 -2.47 11.39
C ILE A 122 -8.10 -3.49 11.55
N ALA A 123 -8.25 -4.06 12.75
CA ALA A 123 -9.36 -4.97 13.04
C ALA A 123 -10.73 -4.30 12.84
N ARG A 124 -10.89 -3.02 13.22
CA ARG A 124 -12.11 -2.25 12.95
C ARG A 124 -12.35 -2.04 11.45
N ALA A 125 -11.33 -1.75 10.66
CA ALA A 125 -11.46 -1.63 9.22
C ALA A 125 -11.88 -2.93 8.54
N ILE A 126 -11.27 -4.05 8.95
CA ILE A 126 -11.62 -5.38 8.45
C ILE A 126 -13.06 -5.76 8.85
N ALA A 127 -13.45 -5.50 10.10
CA ALA A 127 -14.83 -5.72 10.57
C ALA A 127 -15.84 -4.86 9.82
N ALA A 128 -15.44 -3.67 9.36
CA ALA A 128 -16.22 -2.83 8.48
C ALA A 128 -16.23 -3.30 7.01
N ASN A 129 -15.66 -4.48 6.68
CA ASN A 129 -15.51 -5.00 5.32
C ASN A 129 -14.62 -4.15 4.40
N ILE A 130 -13.59 -3.52 4.95
CA ILE A 130 -12.59 -2.76 4.19
C ILE A 130 -11.26 -3.55 4.26
N PRO A 131 -10.82 -4.21 3.17
CA PRO A 131 -9.51 -4.84 3.14
C PRO A 131 -8.39 -3.83 3.37
N VAL A 132 -7.40 -4.22 4.16
CA VAL A 132 -6.25 -3.39 4.54
C VAL A 132 -4.97 -4.02 4.00
N ILE A 133 -4.32 -3.34 3.07
CA ILE A 133 -3.09 -3.77 2.41
C ILE A 133 -1.93 -2.98 3.03
N VAL A 134 -0.92 -3.68 3.51
CA VAL A 134 0.20 -3.08 4.25
C VAL A 134 1.54 -3.52 3.68
N ALA A 135 2.51 -2.59 3.67
CA ALA A 135 3.89 -2.92 3.37
C ALA A 135 4.49 -3.80 4.49
N ALA A 136 5.25 -4.83 4.13
CA ALA A 136 5.89 -5.70 5.11
C ALA A 136 7.01 -4.99 5.91
N GLY A 137 7.61 -3.93 5.36
CA GLY A 137 8.76 -3.19 5.90
C GLY A 137 10.08 -3.54 5.21
N ASN A 138 11.12 -2.72 5.44
CA ASN A 138 12.33 -2.67 4.60
C ASN A 138 13.64 -2.88 5.39
N ASP A 139 13.58 -3.60 6.51
CA ASP A 139 14.72 -3.75 7.43
C ASP A 139 15.30 -5.17 7.42
N ASN A 140 14.86 -6.04 6.50
CA ASN A 140 15.23 -7.46 6.45
C ASN A 140 14.99 -8.17 7.81
N LEU A 141 13.83 -7.90 8.41
CA LEU A 141 13.36 -8.45 9.69
C LEU A 141 12.08 -9.29 9.51
N ASN A 142 11.68 -9.99 10.57
CA ASN A 142 10.40 -10.70 10.60
C ASN A 142 9.24 -9.69 10.70
N ALA A 143 8.39 -9.63 9.66
CA ALA A 143 7.26 -8.71 9.54
C ALA A 143 6.22 -8.88 10.67
N CYS A 144 6.11 -10.07 11.26
CA CYS A 144 5.17 -10.35 12.36
C CYS A 144 5.43 -9.53 13.63
N SER A 145 6.66 -9.03 13.80
CA SER A 145 7.13 -8.38 15.02
C SER A 145 6.72 -6.90 15.15
N GLY A 146 6.20 -6.28 14.09
CA GLY A 146 5.81 -4.86 14.07
C GLY A 146 4.40 -4.64 13.54
N SER A 147 3.79 -3.51 13.89
CA SER A 147 2.48 -3.09 13.33
C SER A 147 2.73 -1.99 12.30
N PRO A 148 2.06 -1.99 11.13
CA PRO A 148 0.83 -2.75 10.84
C PRO A 148 1.04 -4.16 10.28
N ALA A 149 2.25 -4.53 9.84
CA ALA A 149 2.51 -5.81 9.14
C ALA A 149 2.20 -7.07 9.95
N GLY A 150 2.26 -7.03 11.27
CA GLY A 150 1.90 -8.13 12.17
C GLY A 150 0.42 -8.15 12.58
N SER A 151 -0.40 -7.20 12.09
CA SER A 151 -1.82 -7.09 12.47
C SER A 151 -2.62 -8.24 11.86
N PRO A 152 -3.39 -9.01 12.64
CA PRO A 152 -4.20 -10.10 12.11
C PRO A 152 -5.17 -9.62 11.03
N GLY A 153 -5.24 -10.37 9.92
CA GLY A 153 -6.15 -10.11 8.81
C GLY A 153 -5.71 -9.01 7.84
N ALA A 154 -4.60 -8.30 8.11
CA ALA A 154 -3.99 -7.43 7.11
C ALA A 154 -3.41 -8.26 5.95
N ILE A 155 -3.50 -7.72 4.74
CA ILE A 155 -2.84 -8.26 3.54
C ILE A 155 -1.44 -7.67 3.49
N VAL A 156 -0.45 -8.45 3.90
CA VAL A 156 0.93 -8.01 4.10
C VAL A 156 1.76 -8.35 2.87
N VAL A 157 2.43 -7.34 2.30
CA VAL A 157 3.09 -7.47 1.00
C VAL A 157 4.59 -7.28 1.13
N GLY A 158 5.34 -8.34 0.81
CA GLY A 158 6.79 -8.31 0.64
C GLY A 158 7.20 -7.81 -0.74
N ALA A 159 8.48 -7.44 -0.92
CA ALA A 159 9.02 -6.94 -2.17
C ALA A 159 9.94 -7.96 -2.84
N THR A 160 9.79 -8.13 -4.15
CA THR A 160 10.76 -8.81 -5.02
C THR A 160 11.57 -7.80 -5.83
N SER A 161 12.80 -8.21 -6.17
CA SER A 161 13.62 -7.60 -7.20
C SER A 161 13.27 -8.19 -8.59
N PRO A 162 13.68 -7.55 -9.70
CA PRO A 162 13.30 -7.98 -11.06
C PRO A 162 13.75 -9.39 -11.48
N ASN A 163 14.58 -10.05 -10.68
CA ASN A 163 15.07 -11.42 -10.89
C ASN A 163 14.31 -12.46 -10.06
N ASP A 164 13.07 -12.15 -9.66
CA ASP A 164 12.19 -12.97 -8.82
C ASP A 164 12.83 -13.41 -7.49
N THR A 165 13.82 -12.67 -6.99
CA THR A 165 14.35 -12.88 -5.64
C THR A 165 13.69 -11.90 -4.69
N ARG A 166 13.43 -12.29 -3.45
CA ARG A 166 13.08 -11.36 -2.37
C ARG A 166 14.10 -10.22 -2.37
N ALA A 167 13.64 -8.98 -2.47
CA ALA A 167 14.52 -7.82 -2.42
C ALA A 167 15.28 -7.83 -1.09
N ALA A 168 16.59 -7.59 -1.09
CA ALA A 168 17.44 -7.78 0.09
C ALA A 168 16.94 -7.03 1.34
N PHE A 169 16.30 -5.87 1.15
CA PHE A 169 15.69 -5.06 2.21
C PHE A 169 14.33 -5.59 2.69
N SER A 170 13.60 -6.37 1.89
CA SER A 170 12.23 -6.78 2.23
C SER A 170 12.21 -7.56 3.53
N ASN A 171 11.32 -7.17 4.43
CA ASN A 171 10.95 -8.05 5.53
C ASN A 171 10.32 -9.35 5.00
N PHE A 172 10.30 -10.35 5.88
CA PHE A 172 9.90 -11.72 5.56
C PHE A 172 9.12 -12.35 6.73
N GLY A 173 8.71 -13.59 6.56
CA GLY A 173 8.11 -14.42 7.59
C GLY A 173 6.65 -14.77 7.30
N PRO A 174 6.04 -15.56 8.18
CA PRO A 174 4.74 -16.17 7.92
C PRO A 174 3.57 -15.18 7.92
N CYS A 175 3.77 -13.93 8.37
CA CYS A 175 2.74 -12.90 8.30
C CYS A 175 2.57 -12.31 6.89
N LEU A 176 3.54 -12.51 5.99
CA LEU A 176 3.35 -12.11 4.59
C LEU A 176 2.15 -12.86 3.99
N THR A 177 1.37 -12.17 3.17
CA THR A 177 0.34 -12.80 2.34
C THR A 177 0.93 -13.25 1.01
N LEU A 178 1.72 -12.38 0.37
CA LEU A 178 2.47 -12.66 -0.86
C LEU A 178 3.62 -11.65 -1.04
N PHE A 179 4.44 -11.88 -2.06
CA PHE A 179 5.38 -10.90 -2.59
C PHE A 179 4.83 -10.22 -3.86
N ALA A 180 5.21 -8.98 -4.09
CA ALA A 180 4.98 -8.28 -5.36
C ALA A 180 6.21 -7.45 -5.76
N PRO A 181 6.33 -7.01 -7.03
CA PRO A 181 7.46 -6.20 -7.48
C PRO A 181 7.63 -4.93 -6.63
N GLY A 182 8.81 -4.74 -6.06
CA GLY A 182 9.06 -3.61 -5.16
C GLY A 182 10.42 -2.94 -5.32
N ASP A 183 11.28 -3.38 -6.23
CA ASP A 183 12.60 -2.79 -6.44
C ASP A 183 12.74 -2.21 -7.86
N GLY A 184 13.10 -0.93 -7.96
CA GLY A 184 13.23 -0.24 -9.25
C GLY A 184 11.89 0.13 -9.91
N ILE A 185 10.88 0.50 -9.12
CA ILE A 185 9.50 0.74 -9.58
C ILE A 185 9.28 2.20 -9.97
N VAL A 186 8.85 2.44 -11.20
CA VAL A 186 8.52 3.77 -11.74
C VAL A 186 7.07 4.11 -11.47
N SER A 187 6.79 5.32 -10.95
CA SER A 187 5.42 5.83 -10.78
C SER A 187 5.38 7.35 -10.71
N ALA A 188 4.16 7.90 -10.67
CA ALA A 188 3.87 9.32 -10.52
C ALA A 188 4.63 9.93 -9.34
N SER A 189 5.14 11.14 -9.50
CA SER A 189 5.88 11.83 -8.45
C SER A 189 5.71 13.33 -8.58
N ASN A 190 5.75 14.00 -7.44
CA ASN A 190 5.85 15.46 -7.37
C ASN A 190 7.28 15.92 -7.07
N ARG A 191 8.23 14.99 -6.89
CA ARG A 191 9.64 15.33 -6.82
C ARG A 191 10.11 15.67 -8.23
N PRO A 192 10.81 16.81 -8.42
CA PRO A 192 11.46 17.07 -9.69
C PRO A 192 12.39 15.91 -10.03
N GLY A 193 12.35 15.44 -11.28
CA GLY A 193 13.37 14.52 -11.79
C GLY A 193 14.76 15.17 -11.78
N PRO A 194 15.82 14.44 -12.19
CA PRO A 194 17.20 14.95 -12.22
C PRO A 194 17.36 16.31 -12.94
N ASN A 195 16.42 16.67 -13.80
CA ASN A 195 16.43 17.86 -14.63
C ASN A 195 15.37 18.91 -14.24
N GLY A 196 14.77 18.84 -13.05
CA GLY A 196 13.89 19.91 -12.53
C GLY A 196 12.49 20.02 -13.13
N ALA A 197 12.09 19.16 -14.09
CA ALA A 197 10.78 19.26 -14.72
C ALA A 197 9.65 18.78 -13.78
N ALA A 198 8.74 19.70 -13.47
CA ALA A 198 7.61 19.51 -12.57
C ALA A 198 6.26 19.70 -13.30
N VAL A 199 5.99 18.92 -14.34
CA VAL A 199 4.63 18.61 -14.85
C VAL A 199 4.69 17.24 -15.55
N GLY A 200 3.92 16.25 -15.09
CA GLY A 200 4.00 14.85 -15.56
C GLY A 200 5.18 14.05 -14.98
N GLY A 201 5.70 14.45 -13.82
CA GLY A 201 6.91 13.90 -13.20
C GLY A 201 6.76 12.43 -12.75
N TYR A 202 7.77 11.63 -13.06
CA TYR A 202 7.89 10.25 -12.59
C TYR A 202 9.15 10.10 -11.74
N ALA A 203 9.13 9.16 -10.80
CA ALA A 203 10.32 8.76 -10.06
C ALA A 203 10.39 7.24 -9.95
N THR A 204 11.62 6.74 -9.82
CA THR A 204 11.89 5.34 -9.52
C THR A 204 12.17 5.19 -8.04
N PHE A 205 11.34 4.41 -7.34
CA PHE A 205 11.54 4.08 -5.92
C PHE A 205 11.70 2.58 -5.74
N ARG A 206 12.14 2.20 -4.54
CA ARG A 206 12.19 0.81 -4.09
C ARG A 206 11.67 0.71 -2.66
N GLY A 207 11.00 -0.39 -2.35
CA GLY A 207 10.44 -0.68 -1.05
C GLY A 207 9.25 -1.64 -1.14
N THR A 208 8.95 -2.29 -0.02
CA THR A 208 7.65 -2.93 0.21
C THR A 208 6.50 -1.93 0.11
N SER A 209 6.77 -0.64 0.32
CA SER A 209 5.88 0.48 0.04
C SER A 209 5.46 0.61 -1.43
N GLN A 210 6.25 0.11 -2.39
CA GLN A 210 5.93 0.05 -3.81
C GLN A 210 5.26 -1.28 -4.19
N ALA A 211 5.57 -2.36 -3.47
CA ALA A 211 4.92 -3.65 -3.66
C ALA A 211 3.45 -3.66 -3.20
N ALA A 212 3.18 -3.10 -2.01
CA ALA A 212 1.84 -3.00 -1.44
C ALA A 212 0.77 -2.39 -2.38
N PRO A 213 0.99 -1.22 -3.02
CA PRO A 213 -0.01 -0.60 -3.90
C PRO A 213 -0.33 -1.42 -5.14
N LEU A 214 0.60 -2.23 -5.65
CA LEU A 214 0.29 -3.13 -6.77
C LEU A 214 -0.78 -4.15 -6.36
N VAL A 215 -0.64 -4.72 -5.16
CA VAL A 215 -1.64 -5.64 -4.58
C VAL A 215 -2.94 -4.91 -4.27
N ALA A 216 -2.89 -3.68 -3.74
CA ALA A 216 -4.09 -2.88 -3.54
C ALA A 216 -4.87 -2.62 -4.84
N GLY A 217 -4.16 -2.44 -5.97
CA GLY A 217 -4.77 -2.36 -7.29
C GLY A 217 -5.43 -3.68 -7.74
N VAL A 218 -4.79 -4.82 -7.50
CA VAL A 218 -5.41 -6.15 -7.77
C VAL A 218 -6.66 -6.33 -6.91
N VAL A 219 -6.61 -5.97 -5.62
CA VAL A 219 -7.78 -6.02 -4.74
C VAL A 219 -8.91 -5.11 -5.23
N ALA A 220 -8.59 -3.94 -5.79
CA ALA A 220 -9.59 -3.08 -6.41
C ALA A 220 -10.23 -3.73 -7.65
N GLN A 221 -9.48 -4.48 -8.46
CA GLN A 221 -10.04 -5.28 -9.56
C GLN A 221 -10.95 -6.40 -9.04
N MET A 222 -10.55 -7.09 -7.96
CA MET A 222 -11.39 -8.11 -7.32
C MET A 222 -12.72 -7.54 -6.81
N LEU A 223 -12.67 -6.35 -6.19
CA LEU A 223 -13.87 -5.66 -5.70
C LEU A 223 -14.73 -5.06 -6.82
N GLN A 224 -14.16 -4.78 -8.00
CA GLN A 224 -14.97 -4.47 -9.18
C GLN A 224 -15.79 -5.68 -9.62
N ALA A 225 -15.19 -6.88 -9.62
CA ALA A 225 -15.89 -8.11 -9.98
C ALA A 225 -16.94 -8.51 -8.94
N ASN A 226 -16.64 -8.34 -7.66
CA ASN A 226 -17.58 -8.59 -6.57
C ASN A 226 -17.38 -7.58 -5.42
N PRO A 227 -18.23 -6.55 -5.34
CA PRO A 227 -18.14 -5.49 -4.32
C PRO A 227 -18.34 -5.95 -2.87
N GLU A 228 -18.87 -7.16 -2.66
CA GLU A 228 -19.20 -7.69 -1.34
C GLU A 228 -18.13 -8.63 -0.75
N LEU A 229 -17.06 -8.91 -1.50
CA LEU A 229 -15.97 -9.78 -1.07
C LEU A 229 -15.45 -9.39 0.31
N LYS A 230 -15.26 -10.41 1.16
CA LYS A 230 -14.72 -10.21 2.51
C LYS A 230 -13.21 -10.15 2.47
N PRO A 231 -12.56 -9.37 3.36
CA PRO A 231 -11.10 -9.30 3.44
C PRO A 231 -10.41 -10.68 3.53
N ALA A 232 -11.00 -11.63 4.27
CA ALA A 232 -10.48 -12.99 4.37
C ALA A 232 -10.52 -13.75 3.03
N ASP A 233 -11.63 -13.64 2.30
CA ASP A 233 -11.78 -14.28 0.97
C ASP A 233 -10.84 -13.64 -0.05
N ILE A 234 -10.64 -12.32 0.03
CA ILE A 234 -9.67 -11.60 -0.79
C ILE A 234 -8.26 -12.13 -0.53
N ALA A 235 -7.84 -12.23 0.74
CA ALA A 235 -6.52 -12.75 1.09
C ALA A 235 -6.32 -14.22 0.64
N ALA A 236 -7.36 -15.06 0.76
CA ALA A 236 -7.32 -16.44 0.28
C ALA A 236 -7.20 -16.54 -1.24
N GLN A 237 -7.99 -15.75 -1.98
CA GLN A 237 -7.93 -15.71 -3.45
C GLN A 237 -6.59 -15.16 -3.94
N LEU A 238 -6.05 -14.10 -3.31
CA LEU A 238 -4.72 -13.59 -3.64
C LEU A 238 -3.65 -14.68 -3.52
N ARG A 239 -3.66 -15.47 -2.44
CA ARG A 239 -2.74 -16.61 -2.28
C ARG A 239 -2.95 -17.69 -3.34
N SER A 240 -4.20 -17.99 -3.67
CA SER A 240 -4.53 -19.02 -4.66
C SER A 240 -4.17 -18.62 -6.09
N LEU A 241 -4.17 -17.32 -6.40
CA LEU A 241 -3.88 -16.79 -7.74
C LEU A 241 -2.41 -16.35 -7.90
N ALA A 242 -1.66 -16.26 -6.79
CA ALA A 242 -0.23 -15.98 -6.82
C ALA A 242 0.51 -17.10 -7.58
N SER A 243 1.59 -16.73 -8.27
CA SER A 243 2.49 -17.71 -8.88
C SER A 243 3.29 -18.41 -7.78
N PRO A 244 3.13 -19.73 -7.57
CA PRO A 244 3.76 -20.43 -6.46
C PRO A 244 5.24 -20.74 -6.76
N ASP A 245 6.04 -20.84 -5.71
CA ASP A 245 7.43 -21.36 -5.74
C ASP A 245 8.42 -20.64 -6.70
N VAL A 246 8.12 -19.42 -7.13
CA VAL A 246 9.00 -18.64 -8.02
C VAL A 246 9.94 -17.70 -7.29
N VAL A 247 9.64 -17.34 -6.03
CA VAL A 247 10.43 -16.36 -5.28
C VAL A 247 11.68 -17.01 -4.69
N GLY A 248 12.85 -16.52 -5.09
CA GLY A 248 14.14 -16.85 -4.47
C GLY A 248 14.29 -16.21 -3.09
N ASP A 249 14.90 -16.93 -2.15
CA ASP A 249 15.13 -16.50 -0.75
C ASP A 249 13.87 -15.99 -0.01
N PRO A 250 12.78 -16.78 0.07
CA PRO A 250 11.54 -16.34 0.72
C PRO A 250 11.67 -16.22 2.25
N ARG A 251 12.74 -16.76 2.86
CA ARG A 251 13.03 -16.71 4.31
C ARG A 251 11.85 -17.08 5.22
N GLY A 252 11.16 -18.17 4.91
CA GLY A 252 10.00 -18.66 5.69
C GLY A 252 8.71 -17.88 5.46
N SER A 253 8.66 -17.05 4.41
CA SER A 253 7.42 -16.46 3.88
C SER A 253 6.72 -17.44 2.93
N PRO A 254 5.41 -17.25 2.66
CA PRO A 254 4.74 -17.96 1.57
C PRO A 254 5.45 -17.73 0.23
N ASN A 255 5.50 -18.76 -0.61
CA ASN A 255 6.10 -18.74 -1.93
C ASN A 255 5.12 -19.29 -2.96
#